data_AF-B7KZY5-F1
#
_entry.id   AF-B7KZY5-F1
#
_cell.length_a   1.000
_cell.length_b   1.000
_cell.length_c   1.000
_cell.angle_alpha   90.00
_cell.angle_beta   90.00
_cell.angle_gamma   90.00
#
_symmetry.space_group_name_H-M   'P 1'
#
loop_
_entity.id
_entity.type
_entity.pdbx_description
1 polymer ?
#
loop_
_entity_poly.entity_id
_entity_poly.type
_entity_poly.pdbx_seq_one_letter_code
_entity_poly.pdbx_strand_id
1 'polypeptide(L)'
;MKNPSRLARRSLVRIEVKQGVAGQVTQLETTRPLTFPDGLRAFKDGFLMVEGGGALSRVTVSGSSARIELIRQFAGPTGVTAAGDRIWVSEGQLGLMSKQAEAGTDGPSVHLRSVDGQ
;
A
#
# COMPACT_ATOMS: atom_id res chain seq x y z
N MET A 1 -22.10 -11.54 -25.20
CA MET A 1 -21.10 -11.90 -24.17
C MET A 1 -20.66 -10.61 -23.50
N LYS A 2 -21.03 -10.37 -22.23
CA LYS A 2 -20.66 -9.11 -21.54
C LYS A 2 -19.15 -9.16 -21.27
N ASN A 3 -18.41 -8.16 -21.74
CA ASN A 3 -17.01 -7.96 -21.38
C ASN A 3 -16.91 -8.01 -19.85
N PRO A 4 -16.01 -8.82 -19.24
CA PRO A 4 -15.74 -8.68 -17.82
C PRO A 4 -15.28 -7.24 -17.61
N SER A 5 -16.05 -6.48 -16.84
CA SER A 5 -15.80 -5.08 -16.53
C SER A 5 -14.34 -4.93 -16.12
N ARG A 6 -13.55 -4.25 -16.94
CA ARG A 6 -12.13 -4.02 -16.68
C ARG A 6 -12.03 -3.32 -15.34
N LEU A 7 -11.37 -3.95 -14.36
CA LEU A 7 -11.12 -3.33 -13.06
C LEU A 7 -10.48 -1.96 -13.26
N ALA A 8 -10.92 -0.98 -12.47
CA ALA A 8 -10.32 0.34 -12.55
C ALA A 8 -8.82 0.24 -12.22
N ARG A 9 -7.99 1.02 -12.92
CA ARG A 9 -6.58 1.19 -12.52
C ARG A 9 -6.53 1.79 -11.12
N ARG A 10 -5.53 1.38 -10.32
CA ARG A 10 -5.36 1.87 -8.94
C ARG A 10 -6.62 1.63 -8.10
N SER A 11 -7.13 0.39 -8.12
CA SER A 11 -8.30 -0.02 -7.36
C SER A 11 -7.92 -0.94 -6.21
N LEU A 12 -8.76 -0.94 -5.17
CA LEU A 12 -8.76 -1.96 -4.14
C LEU A 12 -9.84 -2.99 -4.47
N VAL A 13 -9.49 -4.27 -4.45
CA VAL A 13 -10.41 -5.36 -4.76
C VAL A 13 -10.46 -6.38 -3.64
N ARG A 14 -11.66 -6.91 -3.38
CA ARG A 14 -11.87 -8.10 -2.56
C ARG A 14 -12.08 -9.29 -3.49
N ILE A 15 -11.42 -10.39 -3.18
CA ILE A 15 -11.60 -11.66 -3.89
C ILE A 15 -12.13 -12.66 -2.87
N GLU A 16 -13.28 -13.27 -3.15
CA GLU A 16 -13.77 -14.38 -2.34
C GLU A 16 -12.82 -15.57 -2.46
N VAL A 17 -12.59 -16.29 -1.37
CA VAL A 17 -11.74 -17.49 -1.39
C VAL A 17 -12.50 -18.64 -0.73
N LYS A 18 -12.68 -19.73 -1.48
CA LYS A 18 -13.29 -20.97 -0.97
C LYS A 18 -12.34 -22.13 -1.23
N GLN A 19 -11.86 -22.78 -0.15
CA GLN A 19 -10.93 -23.91 -0.23
C GLN A 19 -9.68 -23.60 -1.08
N GLY A 20 -9.14 -22.38 -0.96
CA GLY A 20 -7.96 -21.93 -1.72
C GLY A 20 -8.24 -21.53 -3.17
N VAL A 21 -9.49 -21.63 -3.63
CA VAL A 21 -9.90 -21.22 -4.97
C VAL A 21 -10.45 -19.79 -4.94
N ALA A 22 -9.96 -18.94 -5.83
CA ALA A 22 -10.46 -17.58 -6.02
C ALA A 22 -11.87 -17.60 -6.64
N GLY A 23 -12.78 -16.82 -6.06
CA GLY A 23 -14.16 -16.67 -6.46
C GLY A 23 -14.47 -15.27 -6.99
N GLN A 24 -15.60 -14.70 -6.58
CA GLN A 24 -16.05 -13.39 -7.04
C GLN A 24 -15.04 -12.30 -6.70
N VAL A 25 -14.75 -11.44 -7.68
CA VAL A 25 -13.97 -10.21 -7.49
C VAL A 25 -14.93 -9.03 -7.35
N THR A 26 -14.83 -8.32 -6.24
CA THR A 26 -15.58 -7.10 -5.95
C THR A 26 -14.61 -5.94 -5.87
N GLN A 27 -14.78 -4.93 -6.73
CA GLN A 27 -14.08 -3.66 -6.54
C GLN A 27 -14.69 -2.91 -5.34
N LEU A 28 -13.85 -2.43 -4.44
CA LEU A 28 -14.28 -1.67 -3.27
C LEU A 28 -14.29 -0.18 -3.59
N GLU A 29 -15.34 0.51 -3.15
CA GLU A 29 -15.44 1.97 -3.20
C GLU A 29 -14.54 2.59 -2.15
N THR A 30 -13.52 3.32 -2.58
CA THR A 30 -12.54 3.95 -1.68
C THR A 30 -12.96 5.37 -1.32
N THR A 31 -12.78 5.80 -0.07
CA THR A 31 -13.15 7.17 0.38
C THR A 31 -12.39 8.30 -0.33
N ARG A 32 -11.29 7.97 -1.00
CA ARG A 32 -10.55 8.84 -1.92
C ARG A 32 -9.93 8.00 -3.03
N PRO A 33 -9.53 8.59 -4.16
CA PRO A 33 -8.73 7.91 -5.17
C PRO A 33 -7.39 7.40 -4.61
N LEU A 34 -6.92 6.26 -5.14
CA LEU A 34 -5.61 5.72 -4.82
C LEU A 34 -4.51 6.30 -5.71
N THR A 35 -3.31 6.50 -5.16
CA THR A 35 -2.17 7.07 -5.86
C THR A 35 -0.98 6.11 -5.82
N PHE A 36 -0.82 5.32 -6.88
CA PHE A 36 0.22 4.27 -6.98
C PHE A 36 0.22 3.32 -5.76
N PRO A 37 -0.90 2.64 -5.46
CA PRO A 37 -0.94 1.68 -4.36
C PRO A 37 0.07 0.56 -4.61
N ASP A 38 0.94 0.30 -3.64
CA ASP A 38 2.11 -0.56 -3.82
C ASP A 38 2.12 -1.72 -2.81
N GLY A 39 1.99 -1.40 -1.51
CA GLY A 39 1.98 -2.40 -0.44
C GLY A 39 0.66 -2.43 0.32
N LEU A 40 0.19 -3.64 0.66
CA LEU A 40 -0.98 -3.87 1.51
C LEU A 40 -0.67 -4.99 2.52
N ARG A 41 -1.00 -4.79 3.79
CA ARG A 41 -0.74 -5.75 4.87
C ARG A 41 -1.91 -5.80 5.85
N ALA A 42 -2.36 -6.99 6.21
CA ALA A 42 -3.33 -7.14 7.30
C ALA A 42 -2.73 -6.63 8.63
N PHE A 43 -3.51 -5.86 9.38
CA PHE A 43 -3.09 -5.28 10.65
C PHE A 43 -4.31 -4.98 11.52
N LYS A 44 -4.35 -5.58 12.73
CA LYS A 44 -5.49 -5.50 13.65
C LYS A 44 -6.80 -5.88 12.93
N ASP A 45 -7.82 -5.03 13.00
CA ASP A 45 -9.16 -5.19 12.41
C ASP A 45 -9.26 -4.75 10.94
N GLY A 46 -8.14 -4.37 10.31
CA GLY A 46 -8.12 -3.92 8.93
C GLY A 46 -6.78 -4.16 8.25
N PHE A 47 -6.32 -3.17 7.51
CA PHE A 47 -5.06 -3.23 6.77
C PHE A 47 -4.24 -1.95 6.94
N LEU A 48 -2.95 -2.08 6.72
CA LEU A 48 -2.04 -0.99 6.40
C LEU A 48 -1.81 -0.99 4.89
N MET A 49 -1.81 0.18 4.29
CA MET A 49 -1.50 0.36 2.88
C MET A 49 -0.44 1.45 2.73
N VAL A 50 0.52 1.21 1.83
CA VAL A 50 1.41 2.25 1.33
C VAL A 50 1.16 2.53 -0.13
N GLU A 51 1.25 3.80 -0.45
CA GLU A 51 1.09 4.36 -1.78
C GLU A 51 2.40 5.02 -2.18
N GLY A 52 2.92 4.72 -3.37
CA GLY A 52 4.16 5.32 -3.89
C GLY A 52 4.10 6.85 -4.01
N GLY A 53 2.91 7.45 -3.92
CA GLY A 53 2.72 8.90 -3.73
C GLY A 53 3.08 9.44 -2.34
N GLY A 54 3.45 8.57 -1.39
CA GLY A 54 3.98 8.92 -0.07
C GLY A 54 3.16 8.42 1.13
N ALA A 55 1.89 8.08 0.95
CA ALA A 55 1.01 7.82 2.09
C ALA A 55 1.19 6.42 2.68
N LEU A 56 1.35 6.34 4.01
CA LEU A 56 1.00 5.19 4.83
C LEU A 56 -0.40 5.44 5.42
N SER A 57 -1.34 4.54 5.16
CA SER A 57 -2.73 4.67 5.61
C SER A 57 -3.25 3.41 6.30
N ARG A 58 -4.17 3.57 7.26
CA ARG A 58 -5.07 2.51 7.70
C ARG A 58 -6.20 2.35 6.68
N VAL A 59 -6.57 1.10 6.39
CA VAL A 59 -7.68 0.75 5.52
C VAL A 59 -8.66 -0.13 6.29
N THR A 60 -9.89 0.34 6.42
CA THR A 60 -11.00 -0.40 7.05
C THR A 60 -12.05 -0.71 6.00
N VAL A 61 -12.42 -1.99 5.87
CA VAL A 61 -13.39 -2.46 4.88
C VAL A 61 -14.73 -2.73 5.56
N SER A 62 -15.81 -2.19 5.01
CA SER A 62 -17.18 -2.47 5.44
C SER A 62 -18.07 -2.65 4.22
N GLY A 63 -18.67 -3.84 4.06
CA GLY A 63 -19.46 -4.18 2.89
C GLY A 63 -18.64 -4.05 1.60
N SER A 64 -19.06 -3.16 0.70
CA SER A 64 -18.38 -2.84 -0.56
C SER A 64 -17.54 -1.55 -0.50
N SER A 65 -17.34 -0.97 0.68
CA SER A 65 -16.59 0.27 0.87
C SER A 65 -15.28 0.04 1.63
N ALA A 66 -14.27 0.85 1.32
CA ALA A 66 -12.98 0.90 2.00
C ALA A 66 -12.67 2.33 2.44
N ARG A 67 -12.62 2.55 3.75
CA ARG A 67 -12.20 3.81 4.36
C ARG A 67 -10.68 3.86 4.45
N ILE A 68 -10.08 4.94 3.94
CA ILE A 68 -8.63 5.14 3.90
C ILE A 68 -8.26 6.35 4.75
N GLU A 69 -7.50 6.11 5.82
CA GLU A 69 -7.13 7.12 6.80
C GLU A 69 -5.61 7.27 6.88
N LEU A 70 -5.11 8.47 6.59
CA LEU A 70 -3.67 8.75 6.58
C LEU A 70 -3.10 8.59 8.00
N ILE A 71 -2.00 7.85 8.11
CA ILE A 71 -1.20 7.74 9.34
C ILE A 71 0.02 8.66 9.25
N ARG A 72 0.78 8.56 8.15
CA ARG A 72 2.02 9.34 7.94
C ARG A 72 2.39 9.43 6.45
N GLN A 73 3.16 10.46 6.09
CA GLN A 73 3.80 10.61 4.78
C GLN A 73 5.27 10.15 4.78
N PHE A 74 5.69 9.54 3.69
CA PHE A 74 7.03 9.06 3.37
C PHE A 74 7.45 9.58 1.98
N ALA A 75 8.73 9.56 1.67
CA ALA A 75 9.26 10.11 0.42
C ALA A 75 9.02 9.20 -0.80
N GLY A 76 8.84 7.89 -0.57
CA GLY A 76 8.58 6.91 -1.63
C GLY A 76 8.41 5.51 -1.07
N PRO A 77 7.35 5.26 -0.29
CA PRO A 77 7.15 3.97 0.35
C PRO A 77 6.74 2.92 -0.69
N THR A 78 7.36 1.74 -0.61
CA THR A 78 7.14 0.63 -1.54
C THR A 78 6.57 -0.61 -0.86
N GLY A 79 6.72 -0.71 0.46
CA GLY A 79 6.27 -1.85 1.23
C GLY A 79 5.96 -1.49 2.68
N VAL A 80 5.11 -2.30 3.30
CA VAL A 80 4.72 -2.14 4.70
C VAL A 80 4.57 -3.50 5.39
N THR A 81 5.05 -3.59 6.62
CA THR A 81 4.78 -4.70 7.53
C THR A 81 4.61 -4.20 8.96
N ALA A 82 4.16 -5.07 9.87
CA ALA A 82 4.07 -4.77 11.29
C ALA A 82 4.65 -5.93 12.11
N ALA A 83 5.28 -5.59 13.23
CA ALA A 83 5.77 -6.51 14.24
C ALA A 83 5.39 -5.98 15.63
N GLY A 84 4.46 -6.66 16.30
CA GLY A 84 3.77 -6.11 17.46
C GLY A 84 3.06 -4.81 17.11
N ASP A 85 3.22 -3.79 17.95
CA ASP A 85 2.68 -2.44 17.72
C ASP A 85 3.62 -1.54 16.91
N ARG A 86 4.64 -2.09 16.23
CA ARG A 86 5.52 -1.28 15.38
C ARG A 86 5.28 -1.56 13.91
N ILE A 87 5.03 -0.50 13.15
CA ILE A 87 4.88 -0.53 11.70
C ILE A 87 6.22 -0.20 11.06
N TRP A 88 6.60 -0.97 10.06
CA TRP A 88 7.82 -0.81 9.29
C TRP A 88 7.49 -0.53 7.83
N VAL A 89 8.14 0.48 7.26
CA VAL A 89 7.94 0.93 5.87
C VAL A 89 9.27 0.94 5.15
N SER A 90 9.34 0.28 3.99
CA SER A 90 10.49 0.37 3.09
C SER A 90 10.29 1.54 2.13
N GLU A 91 11.31 2.38 1.98
CA GLU A 91 11.33 3.46 0.99
C GLU A 91 12.31 3.10 -0.13
N GLY A 92 11.76 2.84 -1.31
CA GLY A 92 12.54 2.67 -2.53
C GLY A 92 12.83 4.04 -3.11
N GLN A 93 14.00 4.61 -2.82
CA GLN A 93 14.44 5.88 -3.42
C GLN A 93 14.84 5.69 -4.89
N LEU A 94 13.94 5.15 -5.72
CA LEU A 94 14.18 4.79 -7.13
C LEU A 94 14.68 5.99 -7.95
N GLY A 95 14.25 7.21 -7.62
CA GLY A 95 14.76 8.43 -8.25
C GLY A 95 16.21 8.78 -7.92
N LEU A 96 16.76 8.24 -6.83
CA LEU A 96 18.19 8.34 -6.52
C LEU A 96 18.98 7.22 -7.20
N MET A 97 18.39 6.05 -7.44
CA MET A 97 19.07 4.89 -8.07
C MET A 97 19.60 5.21 -9.48
N SER A 98 18.98 6.16 -10.17
CA SER A 98 19.38 6.63 -11.50
C SER A 98 20.44 7.73 -11.48
N LYS A 99 20.79 8.29 -10.31
CA LYS A 99 21.82 9.32 -10.17
C LYS A 99 23.16 8.65 -9.90
N GLN A 100 24.21 9.06 -10.64
CA GLN A 100 25.57 8.72 -10.27
C GLN A 100 25.84 9.25 -8.85
N ALA A 101 26.35 8.40 -7.97
CA ALA A 101 26.76 8.84 -6.65
C ALA A 101 27.86 9.90 -6.82
N GLU A 102 27.66 11.08 -6.24
CA GLU A 102 28.71 12.09 -6.18
C GLU A 102 29.75 11.67 -5.14
N ALA A 103 31.03 11.85 -5.43
CA ALA A 103 32.11 11.46 -4.53
C ALA A 103 31.93 12.15 -3.16
N GLY A 104 31.71 11.36 -2.12
CA GLY A 104 31.45 11.86 -0.75
C GLY A 104 29.98 11.92 -0.32
N THR A 105 29.04 11.52 -1.19
CA THR A 105 27.64 11.30 -0.80
C THR A 105 27.29 9.82 -0.71
N ASP A 106 26.42 9.48 0.25
CA ASP A 106 25.84 8.15 0.30
C ASP A 106 25.10 7.87 -1.00
N GLY A 107 25.39 6.72 -1.60
CA GLY A 107 24.70 6.27 -2.79
C GLY A 107 23.19 6.07 -2.54
N PRO A 108 22.41 5.92 -3.61
CA PRO A 108 20.99 5.61 -3.47
C PRO A 108 20.80 4.35 -2.63
N SER A 109 19.96 4.45 -1.61
CA SER A 109 19.76 3.37 -0.66
C SER A 109 18.28 3.12 -0.42
N VAL A 110 17.97 1.90 0.01
CA VAL A 110 16.65 1.56 0.54
C VAL A 110 16.67 1.89 2.01
N HIS A 111 15.73 2.72 2.44
CA HIS A 111 15.57 3.03 3.86
C HIS A 111 14.45 2.19 4.46
N LEU A 112 14.69 1.65 5.65
CA LEU A 112 13.64 1.07 6.48
C LEU A 112 13.30 2.06 7.59
N ARG A 113 12.07 2.55 7.59
CA ARG A 113 11.54 3.48 8.60
C ARG A 113 10.56 2.75 9.50
N SER A 114 10.41 3.21 10.74
CA SER A 114 9.37 2.71 11.64
C SER A 114 8.51 3.81 12.22
N VAL A 115 7.25 3.49 12.50
CA VAL A 115 6.31 4.31 13.26
C VAL A 115 5.52 3.42 14.23
N ASP A 116 4.97 4.04 15.27
CA ASP A 116 4.09 3.34 16.21
C ASP A 116 2.75 3.02 15.54
N GLY A 117 2.26 1.81 15.78
CA GLY A 117 1.00 1.27 15.32
C GLY A 117 -0.11 1.59 16.30
N GLN A 118 -0.68 2.79 16.18
CA GLN A 118 -1.91 3.16 16.90
C GLN A 118 -3.05 2.22 16.54
#